data_AF-A0A9P9TRM0-F1
#
_entry.id   AF-A0A9P9TRM0-F1
#
_cell.length_a   1.000
_cell.length_b   1.000
_cell.length_c   1.000
_cell.angle_alpha   90.00
_cell.angle_beta   90.00
_cell.angle_gamma   90.00
#
_symmetry.space_group_name_H-M   'P 1'
#
loop_
_entity.id
_entity.type
_entity.pdbx_description
1 polymer ?
#
loop_
_entity_poly.entity_id
_entity_poly.type
_entity_poly.pdbx_seq_one_letter_code
_entity_poly.pdbx_strand_id
1 'polypeptide(L)'
;MAPKIDPAILKALSLDAESTTLASHGGSGFSSTYKLSSRGSDGKEKLYFVKTGGKGSEVMFAGEHASLSTIHNIVPTLIPQSFAHGQLSSTTGSFLATDFLNLSPSSSKAGSGIPLAHKLAKLHSTPAPIPDGYDKPMFGFPFPTCCGETVQDNSFKESWADFYAENRLRHILRCAEKTQGGDPTLSQLVETTASVVAPRLLRDGHLTSPDGSPIVPVIVHGDLWSGNRGKGTIGSDGGIEEVVFDPSACYAHSEYEFGIMGMFGGFGAGFNEEYWTVKGKDEPVAEWEDRRVLYEFRYHHLNHYAMFGGGYKSGAESIMRKLIKKYGDGT
;
A
#
# COMPACT_ATOMS: atom_id res chain seq x y z
N MET A 1 -5.99 16.60 31.08
CA MET A 1 -6.97 17.29 30.22
C MET A 1 -7.26 16.40 29.04
N ALA A 2 -8.52 16.06 28.78
CA ALA A 2 -8.86 15.34 27.55
C ALA A 2 -8.41 16.19 26.34
N PRO A 3 -7.79 15.59 25.31
CA PRO A 3 -7.39 16.34 24.13
C PRO A 3 -8.64 16.99 23.52
N LYS A 4 -8.59 18.31 23.35
CA LYS A 4 -9.69 19.07 22.76
C LYS A 4 -9.78 18.68 21.28
N ILE A 5 -10.96 18.28 20.82
CA ILE A 5 -11.19 17.92 19.42
C ILE A 5 -10.99 19.16 18.56
N ASP A 6 -10.23 19.04 17.48
CA ASP A 6 -10.01 20.15 16.56
C ASP A 6 -11.32 20.47 15.79
N PRO A 7 -11.73 21.74 15.70
CA PRO A 7 -12.92 22.15 14.96
C PRO A 7 -12.94 21.70 13.50
N ALA A 8 -11.77 21.55 12.86
CA ALA A 8 -11.68 21.04 11.49
C ALA A 8 -12.20 19.61 11.36
N ILE A 9 -11.91 18.75 12.34
CA ILE A 9 -12.34 17.35 12.35
C ILE A 9 -13.86 17.28 12.52
N LEU A 10 -14.41 18.06 13.46
CA LEU A 10 -15.86 18.13 13.68
C LEU A 10 -16.60 18.62 12.45
N LYS A 11 -16.09 19.68 11.80
CA LYS A 11 -16.67 20.22 10.57
C LYS A 11 -16.59 19.22 9.43
N ALA A 12 -15.46 18.55 9.24
CA ALA A 12 -15.26 17.62 8.14
C ALA A 12 -16.12 16.35 8.27
N LEU A 13 -16.33 15.88 9.51
CA LEU A 13 -17.20 14.73 9.78
C LEU A 13 -18.67 15.12 10.02
N SER A 14 -19.00 16.42 10.00
CA SER A 14 -20.32 16.96 10.35
C SER A 14 -20.82 16.46 11.72
N LEU A 15 -19.94 16.45 12.72
CA LEU A 15 -20.22 15.97 14.07
C LEU A 15 -20.40 17.11 15.07
N ASP A 16 -21.25 16.88 16.06
CA ASP A 16 -21.47 17.81 17.16
C ASP A 16 -20.47 17.58 18.30
N ALA A 17 -19.82 18.66 18.73
CA ALA A 17 -18.80 18.66 19.77
C ALA A 17 -19.32 18.14 21.11
N GLU A 18 -20.60 18.37 21.42
CA GLU A 18 -21.20 17.97 22.71
C GLU A 18 -21.49 16.47 22.79
N SER A 19 -21.66 15.82 21.63
CA SER A 19 -21.96 14.39 21.50
C SER A 19 -20.74 13.52 21.16
N THR A 20 -19.56 14.15 21.07
CA THR A 20 -18.34 13.53 20.57
C THR A 20 -17.28 13.45 21.67
N THR A 21 -16.71 12.27 21.87
CA THR A 21 -15.60 12.04 22.81
C THR A 21 -14.36 11.59 22.07
N LEU A 22 -13.19 12.09 22.50
CA LEU A 22 -11.88 11.75 21.94
C LEU A 22 -11.03 11.04 22.99
N ALA A 23 -10.58 9.83 22.67
CA ALA A 23 -9.65 9.07 23.49
C ALA A 23 -8.35 8.84 22.72
N SER A 24 -7.20 8.99 23.38
CA SER A 24 -5.92 8.62 22.78
C SER A 24 -5.86 7.12 22.55
N HIS A 25 -5.44 6.69 21.35
CA HIS A 25 -5.39 5.30 20.92
C HIS A 25 -4.01 4.92 20.39
N GLY A 26 -2.96 5.40 21.08
CA GLY A 26 -1.56 5.14 20.77
C GLY A 26 -0.92 6.20 19.87
N GLY A 27 0.11 5.78 19.14
CA GLY A 27 0.77 6.56 18.11
C GLY A 27 1.65 5.67 17.24
N SER A 28 1.80 6.04 15.97
CA SER A 28 2.87 5.52 15.12
C SER A 28 4.05 6.49 15.16
N GLY A 29 5.22 6.09 14.64
CA GLY A 29 6.42 6.93 14.65
C GLY A 29 6.24 8.33 14.03
N PHE A 30 5.18 8.53 13.25
CA PHE A 30 4.92 9.75 12.47
C PHE A 30 3.55 10.40 12.73
N SER A 31 2.67 9.75 13.50
CA SER A 31 1.32 10.26 13.74
C SER A 31 0.79 9.89 15.12
N SER A 32 0.00 10.80 15.70
CA SER A 32 -0.77 10.52 16.91
C SER A 32 -2.13 9.95 16.52
N THR A 33 -2.56 8.89 17.17
CA THR A 33 -3.79 8.16 16.82
C THR A 33 -4.83 8.34 17.92
N TYR A 34 -6.06 8.64 17.51
CA TYR A 34 -7.17 8.91 18.41
C TYR A 34 -8.39 8.10 17.99
N LYS A 35 -9.14 7.63 18.99
CA LYS A 35 -10.48 7.09 18.82
C LYS A 35 -11.49 8.19 19.09
N LEU A 36 -12.39 8.41 18.15
CA LEU A 36 -13.47 9.39 18.26
C LEU A 36 -14.81 8.64 18.26
N SER A 37 -15.55 8.76 19.37
CA SER A 37 -16.89 8.19 19.52
C SER A 37 -17.91 9.32 19.42
N SER A 38 -18.81 9.26 18.45
CA SER A 38 -19.91 10.22 18.30
C SER A 38 -21.25 9.51 18.38
N ARG A 39 -22.19 10.08 19.13
CA ARG A 39 -23.58 9.59 19.15
C ARG A 39 -24.40 10.36 18.11
N GLY A 40 -24.92 9.65 17.12
CA GLY A 40 -25.80 10.24 16.11
C GLY A 40 -27.16 10.64 16.70
N SER A 41 -27.89 11.48 15.97
CA SER A 41 -29.28 11.83 16.29
C SER A 41 -30.24 10.63 16.21
N ASP A 42 -29.80 9.54 15.58
CA ASP A 42 -30.45 8.22 15.52
C ASP A 42 -30.20 7.35 16.77
N GLY A 43 -29.41 7.84 17.74
CA GLY A 43 -29.06 7.14 18.98
C GLY A 43 -27.94 6.09 18.82
N LYS A 44 -27.46 5.84 17.60
CA LYS A 44 -26.36 4.90 17.33
C LYS A 44 -25.00 5.55 17.62
N GLU A 45 -24.10 4.77 18.20
CA GLU A 45 -22.71 5.18 18.38
C GLU A 45 -21.93 4.88 17.11
N LYS A 46 -21.31 5.92 16.53
CA LYS A 46 -20.35 5.78 15.44
C LYS A 46 -18.94 5.97 15.97
N LEU A 47 -18.06 5.06 15.57
CA LEU A 47 -16.67 5.04 15.99
C LEU A 47 -15.78 5.41 14.80
N TYR A 48 -14.97 6.44 14.99
CA TYR A 48 -14.01 6.93 14.02
C TYR A 48 -12.59 6.77 14.57
N PHE A 49 -11.65 6.53 13.68
CA PHE A 49 -10.23 6.57 13.94
C PHE A 49 -9.63 7.81 13.29
N VAL A 50 -8.90 8.60 14.07
CA VAL A 50 -8.31 9.86 13.61
C VAL A 50 -6.80 9.79 13.78
N LYS A 51 -6.08 9.98 12.68
CA LYS A 51 -4.64 10.20 12.67
C LYS A 51 -4.37 11.69 12.58
N THR A 52 -3.44 12.21 13.39
CA THR A 52 -2.91 13.56 13.23
C THR A 52 -1.41 13.54 13.04
N GLY A 53 -0.91 14.40 12.16
CA GLY A 53 0.50 14.49 11.79
C GLY A 53 1.01 15.92 11.85
N GLY A 54 2.32 16.06 11.91
CA GLY A 54 3.00 17.36 11.89
C GLY A 54 3.04 18.02 10.50
N LYS A 55 3.87 19.06 10.37
CA LYS A 55 4.07 19.77 9.10
C LYS A 55 4.59 18.81 8.02
N GLY A 56 3.94 18.78 6.85
CA GLY A 56 4.30 17.91 5.72
C GLY A 56 3.51 16.60 5.64
N SER A 57 2.68 16.29 6.64
CA SER A 57 1.80 15.10 6.63
C SER A 57 0.61 15.20 5.67
N GLU A 58 0.36 16.38 5.08
CA GLU A 58 -0.73 16.63 4.13
C GLU A 58 -0.70 15.69 2.93
N VAL A 59 0.48 15.51 2.32
CA VAL A 59 0.67 14.64 1.15
C VAL A 59 0.40 13.18 1.52
N MET A 60 0.91 12.76 2.69
CA MET A 60 0.72 11.40 3.20
C MET A 60 -0.76 11.10 3.45
N PHE A 61 -1.48 11.97 4.15
CA PHE A 61 -2.90 11.74 4.45
C PHE A 61 -3.81 11.92 3.25
N ALA A 62 -3.48 12.80 2.29
CA ALA A 62 -4.22 12.89 1.03
C ALA A 62 -4.05 11.61 0.19
N GLY A 63 -2.81 11.09 0.09
CA GLY A 63 -2.53 9.82 -0.58
C GLY A 63 -3.21 8.62 0.10
N GLU A 64 -3.15 8.56 1.43
CA GLU A 64 -3.82 7.51 2.22
C GLU A 64 -5.35 7.60 2.09
N HIS A 65 -5.95 8.80 2.15
CA HIS A 65 -7.38 9.01 1.94
C HIS A 65 -7.84 8.52 0.56
N ALA A 66 -7.12 8.89 -0.50
CA ALA A 66 -7.44 8.46 -1.86
C ALA A 66 -7.28 6.94 -2.02
N SER A 67 -6.25 6.37 -1.39
CA SER A 67 -5.99 4.92 -1.38
C SER A 67 -7.10 4.14 -0.69
N LEU A 68 -7.46 4.54 0.53
CA LEU A 68 -8.54 3.95 1.33
C LEU A 68 -9.87 4.02 0.57
N SER A 69 -10.23 5.20 0.06
CA SER A 69 -11.48 5.41 -0.68
C SER A 69 -11.56 4.54 -1.95
N THR A 70 -10.47 4.44 -2.70
CA THR A 70 -10.43 3.65 -3.94
C THR A 70 -10.59 2.16 -3.65
N ILE A 71 -9.84 1.63 -2.68
CA ILE A 71 -9.89 0.21 -2.30
C ILE A 71 -11.26 -0.12 -1.70
N HIS A 72 -11.78 0.74 -0.81
CA HIS A 72 -13.09 0.55 -0.18
C HIS A 72 -14.23 0.52 -1.20
N ASN A 73 -14.19 1.34 -2.25
CA ASN A 73 -15.20 1.32 -3.31
C ASN A 73 -15.25 -0.01 -4.08
N ILE A 74 -14.14 -0.74 -4.18
CA ILE A 74 -14.05 -2.01 -4.89
C ILE A 74 -14.36 -3.19 -3.96
N VAL A 75 -13.78 -3.17 -2.75
CA VAL A 75 -13.99 -4.18 -1.72
C VAL A 75 -14.24 -3.51 -0.36
N PRO A 76 -15.49 -3.12 -0.04
CA PRO A 76 -15.82 -2.40 1.19
C PRO A 76 -15.43 -3.15 2.48
N THR A 77 -15.43 -4.47 2.41
CA THR A 77 -15.10 -5.39 3.52
C THR A 77 -13.59 -5.55 3.74
N LEU A 78 -12.74 -5.04 2.86
CA LEU A 78 -11.29 -5.24 2.94
C LEU A 78 -10.60 -4.19 3.80
N ILE A 79 -11.06 -2.93 3.74
CA ILE A 79 -10.36 -1.77 4.28
C ILE A 79 -11.36 -0.78 4.91
N PRO A 80 -10.99 -0.05 5.99
CA PRO A 80 -11.88 0.96 6.57
C PRO A 80 -12.23 2.06 5.57
N GLN A 81 -13.45 2.59 5.65
CA GLN A 81 -13.83 3.74 4.85
C GLN A 81 -13.07 4.98 5.35
N SER A 82 -12.55 5.78 4.42
CA SER A 82 -12.05 7.11 4.75
C SER A 82 -13.16 8.14 4.57
N PHE A 83 -13.39 8.96 5.58
CA PHE A 83 -14.45 9.97 5.57
C PHE A 83 -13.91 11.35 5.21
N ALA A 84 -12.75 11.73 5.74
CA ALA A 84 -12.19 13.06 5.55
C ALA A 84 -10.68 13.12 5.78
N HIS A 85 -10.04 14.07 5.11
CA HIS A 85 -8.68 14.52 5.40
C HIS A 85 -8.61 16.05 5.29
N GLY A 86 -7.64 16.68 5.95
CA GLY A 86 -7.46 18.13 5.86
C GLY A 86 -6.42 18.70 6.81
N GLN A 87 -6.27 20.03 6.79
CA GLN A 87 -5.42 20.74 7.75
C GLN A 87 -6.16 20.97 9.07
N LEU A 88 -5.46 20.83 10.18
CA LEU A 88 -5.97 21.16 11.51
C LEU A 88 -6.10 22.67 11.65
N SER A 89 -7.17 23.14 12.32
CA SER A 89 -7.35 24.59 12.54
C SER A 89 -6.49 25.11 13.70
N SER A 90 -6.18 24.24 14.67
CA SER A 90 -5.50 24.62 15.91
C SER A 90 -3.97 24.48 15.84
N THR A 91 -3.45 23.75 14.85
CA THR A 91 -2.02 23.47 14.68
C THR A 91 -1.63 23.46 13.21
N THR A 92 -0.34 23.59 12.89
CA THR A 92 0.18 23.51 11.50
C THR A 92 0.28 22.06 10.99
N GLY A 93 -0.62 21.20 11.44
CA GLY A 93 -0.64 19.77 11.12
C GLY A 93 -1.80 19.39 10.20
N SER A 94 -1.87 18.11 9.84
CA SER A 94 -2.96 17.55 9.04
C SER A 94 -3.61 16.39 9.78
N PHE A 95 -4.82 16.03 9.36
CA PHE A 95 -5.56 14.90 9.91
C PHE A 95 -6.13 14.01 8.81
N LEU A 96 -6.36 12.75 9.17
CA LEU A 96 -7.10 11.75 8.43
C LEU A 96 -8.12 11.10 9.37
N ALA A 97 -9.37 10.98 8.93
CA ALA A 97 -10.44 10.34 9.68
C ALA A 97 -11.02 9.15 8.89
N THR A 98 -11.04 7.98 9.52
CA THR A 98 -11.51 6.72 8.95
C THR A 98 -12.48 6.02 9.89
N ASP A 99 -13.08 4.92 9.44
CA ASP A 99 -13.75 3.98 10.34
C ASP A 99 -12.79 3.48 11.42
N PHE A 100 -13.32 3.30 12.63
CA PHE A 100 -12.58 2.63 13.70
C PHE A 100 -12.59 1.12 13.48
N LEU A 101 -11.40 0.51 13.44
CA LEU A 101 -11.23 -0.93 13.38
C LEU A 101 -11.17 -1.50 14.80
N ASN A 102 -12.17 -2.27 15.19
CA ASN A 102 -12.15 -3.01 16.45
C ASN A 102 -11.40 -4.34 16.24
N LEU A 103 -10.07 -4.29 16.37
CA LEU A 103 -9.21 -5.46 16.17
C LEU A 103 -9.38 -6.46 17.32
N SER A 104 -9.72 -7.69 16.96
CA SER A 104 -9.78 -8.83 17.87
C SER A 104 -8.39 -9.44 18.06
N PRO A 105 -8.08 -10.01 19.24
CA PRO A 105 -6.83 -10.71 19.47
C PRO A 105 -6.63 -11.83 18.45
N SER A 106 -5.39 -12.09 18.01
CA SER A 106 -5.06 -13.12 17.01
C SER A 106 -5.53 -14.55 17.38
N SER A 107 -5.94 -14.79 18.63
CA SER A 107 -6.52 -16.04 19.14
C SER A 107 -8.02 -16.19 18.93
N SER A 108 -8.73 -15.17 18.41
CA SER A 108 -10.15 -15.26 18.10
C SER A 108 -10.41 -16.22 16.93
N LYS A 109 -11.57 -16.91 16.94
CA LYS A 109 -12.02 -17.83 15.89
C LYS A 109 -11.83 -17.24 14.48
N ALA A 110 -11.61 -18.10 13.49
CA ALA A 110 -11.61 -17.71 12.08
C ALA A 110 -12.81 -16.80 11.80
N GLY A 111 -12.56 -15.62 11.25
CA GLY A 111 -13.63 -14.69 10.89
C GLY A 111 -14.65 -15.41 10.03
N SER A 112 -15.93 -15.15 10.24
CA SER A 112 -17.02 -15.78 9.48
C SER A 112 -17.15 -15.25 8.05
N GLY A 113 -16.25 -14.34 7.65
CA GLY A 113 -16.26 -13.66 6.36
C GLY A 113 -15.45 -14.37 5.27
N ILE A 114 -15.43 -13.75 4.11
CA ILE A 114 -14.63 -14.17 2.96
C ILE A 114 -13.14 -14.13 3.34
N PRO A 115 -12.34 -15.16 3.01
CA PRO A 115 -10.91 -15.16 3.28
C PRO A 115 -10.21 -13.94 2.69
N LEU A 116 -9.19 -13.43 3.37
CA LEU A 116 -8.42 -12.28 2.89
C LEU A 116 -7.87 -12.51 1.48
N ALA A 117 -7.47 -13.74 1.15
CA ALA A 117 -6.97 -14.12 -0.17
C ALA A 117 -7.98 -13.85 -1.29
N HIS A 118 -9.25 -14.20 -1.06
CA HIS A 118 -10.32 -13.97 -2.03
C HIS A 118 -10.66 -12.48 -2.18
N LYS A 119 -10.66 -11.73 -1.06
CA LYS A 119 -10.86 -10.27 -1.09
C LYS A 119 -9.75 -9.58 -1.88
N LEU A 120 -8.49 -9.99 -1.64
CA LEU A 120 -7.33 -9.45 -2.35
C LEU A 120 -7.33 -9.85 -3.83
N ALA A 121 -7.67 -11.10 -4.14
CA ALA A 121 -7.82 -11.54 -5.53
C ALA A 121 -8.90 -10.73 -6.25
N LYS A 122 -10.05 -10.47 -5.63
CA LYS A 122 -11.10 -9.60 -6.20
C LYS A 122 -10.58 -8.18 -6.46
N LEU A 123 -9.82 -7.62 -5.52
CA LEU A 123 -9.18 -6.31 -5.69
C LEU A 123 -8.25 -6.31 -6.92
N HIS A 124 -7.37 -7.31 -7.00
CA HIS A 124 -6.39 -7.48 -8.07
C HIS A 124 -6.98 -7.96 -9.40
N SER A 125 -8.24 -8.40 -9.44
CA SER A 125 -8.96 -8.73 -10.67
C SER A 125 -9.79 -7.55 -11.19
N THR A 126 -9.83 -6.42 -10.47
CA THR A 126 -10.57 -5.23 -10.88
C THR A 126 -9.63 -4.28 -11.65
N PRO A 127 -9.86 -4.04 -12.95
CA PRO A 127 -9.02 -3.14 -13.75
C PRO A 127 -9.08 -1.70 -13.22
N ALA A 128 -7.95 -0.99 -13.32
CA ALA A 128 -7.89 0.42 -13.01
C ALA A 128 -8.79 1.24 -13.94
N PRO A 129 -9.46 2.30 -13.43
CA PRO A 129 -10.17 3.24 -14.28
C PRO A 129 -9.20 3.95 -15.23
N ILE A 130 -9.72 4.38 -16.37
CA ILE A 130 -8.99 5.22 -17.33
C ILE A 130 -8.81 6.61 -16.69
N PRO A 131 -7.57 7.10 -16.47
CA PRO A 131 -7.36 8.42 -15.91
C PRO A 131 -7.77 9.52 -16.90
N ASP A 132 -8.14 10.70 -16.37
CA ASP A 132 -8.50 11.85 -17.19
C ASP A 132 -7.36 12.23 -18.15
N GLY A 133 -7.69 12.35 -19.44
CA GLY A 133 -6.72 12.68 -20.49
C GLY A 133 -6.04 11.49 -21.16
N TYR A 134 -6.44 10.25 -20.83
CA TYR A 134 -5.96 9.03 -21.48
C TYR A 134 -7.11 8.24 -22.10
N ASP A 135 -6.79 7.42 -23.10
CA ASP A 135 -7.76 6.54 -23.79
C ASP A 135 -7.73 5.09 -23.26
N LYS A 136 -6.84 4.79 -22.32
CA LYS A 136 -6.59 3.44 -21.79
C LYS A 136 -6.19 3.46 -20.30
N PRO A 137 -6.35 2.34 -19.58
CA PRO A 137 -5.84 2.20 -18.22
C PRO A 137 -4.32 2.39 -18.17
N MET A 138 -3.84 3.12 -17.16
CA MET A 138 -2.42 3.47 -17.00
C MET A 138 -1.88 2.97 -15.66
N PHE A 139 -0.60 2.59 -15.60
CA PHE A 139 0.10 2.32 -14.34
C PHE A 139 0.46 3.63 -13.65
N GLY A 140 0.25 3.74 -12.35
CA GLY A 140 0.42 4.98 -11.59
C GLY A 140 -0.68 5.22 -10.57
N PHE A 141 -0.86 6.45 -10.12
CA PHE A 141 -1.95 6.82 -9.23
C PHE A 141 -2.18 8.33 -9.32
N PRO A 142 -3.44 8.83 -9.23
CA PRO A 142 -3.72 10.26 -9.34
C PRO A 142 -3.08 11.11 -8.25
N PHE A 143 -2.74 10.50 -7.10
CA PHE A 143 -2.09 11.17 -5.98
C PHE A 143 -0.72 10.56 -5.68
N PRO A 144 0.27 11.36 -5.25
CA PRO A 144 1.48 10.81 -4.63
C PRO A 144 1.10 10.06 -3.35
N THR A 145 1.60 8.83 -3.20
CA THR A 145 1.43 8.02 -1.99
C THR A 145 2.75 7.88 -1.25
N CYS A 146 2.73 7.44 0.01
CA CYS A 146 3.92 7.28 0.82
C CYS A 146 4.02 5.85 1.34
N CYS A 147 5.15 5.19 1.13
CA CYS A 147 5.46 3.90 1.74
C CYS A 147 6.44 4.14 2.90
N GLY A 148 5.90 4.22 4.12
CA GLY A 148 6.61 4.79 5.26
C GLY A 148 6.80 6.31 5.09
N GLU A 149 8.03 6.80 5.24
CA GLU A 149 8.36 8.22 5.02
C GLU A 149 8.66 8.55 3.55
N THR A 150 8.84 7.53 2.71
CA THR A 150 9.25 7.73 1.33
C THR A 150 8.05 8.05 0.43
N VAL A 151 8.00 9.27 -0.08
CA VAL A 151 7.06 9.67 -1.13
C VAL A 151 7.34 8.85 -2.39
N GLN A 152 6.31 8.20 -2.92
CA GLN A 152 6.36 7.43 -4.15
C GLN A 152 5.92 8.30 -5.33
N ASP A 153 6.73 8.29 -6.40
CA ASP A 153 6.32 8.91 -7.66
C ASP A 153 5.28 8.02 -8.36
N ASN A 154 4.08 8.54 -8.52
CA ASN A 154 2.94 7.83 -9.12
C ASN A 154 2.56 8.37 -10.50
N SER A 155 3.47 9.10 -11.17
CA SER A 155 3.22 9.59 -12.54
C SER A 155 2.79 8.46 -13.48
N PHE A 156 1.75 8.70 -14.28
CA PHE A 156 1.18 7.69 -15.16
C PHE A 156 2.15 7.22 -16.26
N LYS A 157 2.20 5.91 -16.49
CA LYS A 157 2.96 5.27 -17.57
C LYS A 157 2.17 4.12 -18.19
N GLU A 158 2.40 3.90 -19.47
CA GLU A 158 1.68 2.86 -20.24
C GLU A 158 2.23 1.46 -19.99
N SER A 159 3.55 1.33 -19.89
CA SER A 159 4.21 0.03 -19.68
C SER A 159 4.57 -0.18 -18.22
N TRP A 160 4.31 -1.38 -17.71
CA TRP A 160 4.66 -1.76 -16.35
C TRP A 160 6.18 -1.79 -16.14
N ALA A 161 6.95 -2.25 -17.13
CA ALA A 161 8.41 -2.27 -17.07
C ALA A 161 8.99 -0.86 -16.85
N ASP A 162 8.51 0.12 -17.62
CA ASP A 162 8.95 1.51 -17.52
C ASP A 162 8.55 2.15 -16.20
N PHE A 163 7.31 1.87 -15.74
CA PHE A 163 6.85 2.34 -14.45
C PHE A 163 7.68 1.77 -13.31
N TYR A 164 7.96 0.47 -13.35
CA TYR A 164 8.77 -0.16 -12.32
C TYR A 164 10.22 0.35 -12.32
N ALA A 165 10.84 0.47 -13.49
CA ALA A 165 12.20 0.96 -13.64
C ALA A 165 12.35 2.41 -13.15
N GLU A 166 11.51 3.33 -13.63
CA GLU A 166 11.66 4.76 -13.36
C GLU A 166 11.04 5.16 -12.01
N ASN A 167 9.75 4.88 -11.83
CA ASN A 167 8.95 5.37 -10.71
C ASN A 167 9.13 4.59 -9.42
N ARG A 168 9.71 3.37 -9.48
CA ARG A 168 9.99 2.56 -8.30
C ARG A 168 11.48 2.43 -8.02
N LEU A 169 12.28 1.94 -8.98
CA LEU A 169 13.71 1.67 -8.75
C LEU A 169 14.57 2.93 -8.79
N ARG A 170 14.56 3.70 -9.88
CA ARG A 170 15.37 4.93 -9.97
C ARG A 170 14.92 5.98 -8.97
N HIS A 171 13.61 6.08 -8.72
CA HIS A 171 13.09 6.98 -7.70
C HIS A 171 13.61 6.66 -6.30
N ILE A 172 13.56 5.39 -5.85
CA ILE A 172 14.06 5.04 -4.51
C ILE A 172 15.57 5.22 -4.40
N LEU A 173 16.32 4.97 -5.48
CA LEU A 173 17.76 5.26 -5.52
C LEU A 173 18.02 6.76 -5.29
N ARG A 174 17.34 7.65 -6.03
CA ARG A 174 17.48 9.11 -5.84
C ARG A 174 17.13 9.54 -4.41
N CYS A 175 16.14 8.90 -3.78
CA CYS A 175 15.80 9.13 -2.38
C CYS A 175 16.93 8.67 -1.45
N ALA A 176 17.45 7.45 -1.64
CA ALA A 176 18.54 6.90 -0.83
C ALA A 176 19.84 7.71 -0.97
N GLU A 177 20.18 8.17 -2.17
CA GLU A 177 21.36 9.02 -2.41
C GLU A 177 21.26 10.35 -1.67
N LYS A 178 20.05 10.93 -1.57
CA LYS A 178 19.81 12.17 -0.83
C LYS A 178 19.92 11.99 0.68
N THR A 179 19.47 10.85 1.23
CA THR A 179 19.44 10.61 2.68
C THR A 179 20.72 10.00 3.23
N GLN A 180 21.30 9.02 2.53
CA GLN A 180 22.45 8.23 2.98
C GLN A 180 23.75 8.58 2.24
N GLY A 181 23.67 9.38 1.18
CA GLY A 181 24.79 9.69 0.29
C GLY A 181 24.88 8.73 -0.90
N GLY A 182 25.60 9.18 -1.95
CA GLY A 182 25.76 8.41 -3.18
C GLY A 182 26.66 7.20 -3.00
N ASP A 183 26.20 6.04 -3.47
CA ASP A 183 27.03 4.85 -3.63
C ASP A 183 27.07 4.43 -5.11
N PRO A 184 28.24 4.57 -5.78
CA PRO A 184 28.39 4.16 -7.18
C PRO A 184 28.05 2.69 -7.42
N THR A 185 28.34 1.80 -6.47
CA THR A 185 28.10 0.36 -6.62
C THR A 185 26.61 0.05 -6.63
N LEU A 186 25.88 0.58 -5.64
CA LEU A 186 24.44 0.43 -5.56
C LEU A 186 23.75 1.06 -6.77
N SER A 187 24.18 2.26 -7.16
CA SER A 187 23.62 2.99 -8.30
C SER A 187 23.77 2.21 -9.60
N GLN A 188 24.95 1.64 -9.85
CA GLN A 188 25.19 0.81 -11.04
C GLN A 188 24.34 -0.46 -11.05
N LEU A 189 24.18 -1.13 -9.89
CA LEU A 189 23.35 -2.33 -9.79
C LEU A 189 21.86 -2.01 -10.02
N VAL A 190 21.37 -0.92 -9.42
CA VAL A 190 19.98 -0.47 -9.64
C VAL A 190 19.76 -0.12 -11.10
N GLU A 191 20.68 0.63 -11.72
CA GLU A 191 20.55 1.02 -13.13
C GLU A 191 20.58 -0.20 -14.06
N THR A 192 21.47 -1.16 -13.81
CA THR A 192 21.52 -2.42 -14.60
C THR A 192 20.24 -3.22 -14.42
N THR A 193 19.71 -3.29 -13.20
CA THR A 193 18.44 -3.99 -12.92
C THR A 193 17.26 -3.29 -13.61
N ALA A 194 17.22 -1.96 -13.56
CA ALA A 194 16.17 -1.15 -14.16
C ALA A 194 16.21 -1.18 -15.70
N SER A 195 17.40 -1.19 -16.31
CA SER A 195 17.56 -1.13 -17.76
C SER A 195 17.61 -2.49 -18.46
N VAL A 196 17.98 -3.56 -17.75
CA VAL A 196 18.14 -4.90 -18.35
C VAL A 196 17.13 -5.89 -17.79
N VAL A 197 17.10 -6.06 -16.47
CA VAL A 197 16.28 -7.10 -15.82
C VAL A 197 14.80 -6.77 -15.89
N ALA A 198 14.41 -5.53 -15.58
CA ALA A 198 13.00 -5.12 -15.58
C ALA A 198 12.37 -5.26 -16.99
N PRO A 199 12.98 -4.77 -18.09
CA PRO A 199 12.43 -5.03 -19.42
C PRO A 199 12.44 -6.52 -19.81
N ARG A 200 13.40 -7.33 -19.36
CA ARG A 200 13.41 -8.77 -19.69
C ARG A 200 12.25 -9.53 -19.06
N LEU A 201 11.96 -9.24 -17.80
CA LEU A 201 10.94 -9.93 -16.99
C LEU A 201 9.54 -9.33 -17.14
N LEU A 202 9.45 -8.02 -17.39
CA LEU A 202 8.21 -7.26 -17.26
C LEU A 202 7.74 -6.62 -18.57
N ARG A 203 8.43 -6.85 -19.70
CA ARG A 203 8.00 -6.27 -20.99
C ARG A 203 6.63 -6.77 -21.41
N ASP A 204 5.94 -5.88 -22.09
CA ASP A 204 4.67 -6.16 -22.73
C ASP A 204 4.83 -7.29 -23.76
N GLY A 205 3.92 -8.25 -23.74
CA GLY A 205 3.94 -9.42 -24.62
C GLY A 205 4.82 -10.59 -24.16
N HIS A 206 5.69 -10.40 -23.17
CA HIS A 206 6.34 -11.53 -22.46
C HIS A 206 5.59 -11.87 -21.19
N LEU A 207 5.27 -10.85 -20.38
CA LEU A 207 4.41 -10.99 -19.23
C LEU A 207 2.94 -10.86 -19.68
N THR A 208 2.17 -11.92 -19.50
CA THR A 208 0.75 -11.96 -19.87
C THR A 208 -0.09 -12.49 -18.73
N SER A 209 -1.35 -12.08 -18.68
CA SER A 209 -2.34 -12.65 -17.77
C SER A 209 -2.58 -14.13 -18.11
N PRO A 210 -3.20 -14.92 -17.19
CA PRO A 210 -3.39 -16.36 -17.39
C PRO A 210 -4.20 -16.73 -18.65
N ASP A 211 -4.99 -15.79 -19.16
CA ASP A 211 -5.78 -15.89 -20.39
C ASP A 211 -5.00 -15.49 -21.67
N GLY A 212 -3.73 -15.12 -21.52
CA GLY A 212 -2.87 -14.63 -22.60
C GLY A 212 -3.10 -13.16 -22.96
N SER A 213 -3.93 -12.42 -22.21
CA SER A 213 -4.10 -10.99 -22.42
C SER A 213 -2.87 -10.21 -21.93
N PRO A 214 -2.64 -8.99 -22.46
CA PRO A 214 -1.68 -8.07 -21.84
C PRO A 214 -2.03 -7.81 -20.37
N ILE A 215 -1.03 -7.54 -19.55
CA ILE A 215 -1.23 -7.16 -18.16
C ILE A 215 -1.99 -5.85 -18.09
N VAL A 216 -3.12 -5.87 -17.39
CA VAL A 216 -3.88 -4.66 -17.07
C VAL A 216 -3.39 -4.08 -15.74
N PRO A 217 -3.33 -2.74 -15.61
CA PRO A 217 -3.08 -2.11 -14.32
C PRO A 217 -4.24 -2.38 -13.37
N VAL A 218 -3.92 -2.84 -12.17
CA VAL A 218 -4.91 -3.12 -11.12
C VAL A 218 -4.51 -2.39 -9.86
N ILE A 219 -5.50 -2.05 -9.02
CA ILE A 219 -5.21 -1.40 -7.75
C ILE A 219 -4.55 -2.39 -6.80
N VAL A 220 -3.42 -1.99 -6.23
CA VAL A 220 -2.72 -2.75 -5.19
C VAL A 220 -2.74 -1.95 -3.88
N HIS A 221 -2.61 -2.63 -2.74
CA HIS A 221 -2.50 -1.99 -1.43
C HIS A 221 -1.17 -1.24 -1.28
N GLY A 222 -0.09 -1.80 -1.82
CA GLY A 222 1.25 -1.19 -1.92
C GLY A 222 2.05 -1.14 -0.62
N ASP A 223 1.49 -1.58 0.50
CA ASP A 223 2.16 -1.73 1.79
C ASP A 223 1.64 -2.94 2.59
N LEU A 224 1.25 -4.04 1.93
CA LEU A 224 0.62 -5.17 2.61
C LEU A 224 1.64 -6.15 3.21
N TRP A 225 2.03 -5.92 4.46
CA TRP A 225 2.84 -6.84 5.25
C TRP A 225 2.08 -7.37 6.49
N SER A 226 2.69 -8.27 7.26
CA SER A 226 2.04 -8.90 8.42
C SER A 226 1.58 -7.92 9.51
N GLY A 227 2.16 -6.71 9.57
CA GLY A 227 1.74 -5.64 10.48
C GLY A 227 0.54 -4.82 10.01
N ASN A 228 0.25 -4.79 8.71
CA ASN A 228 -0.85 -4.02 8.11
C ASN A 228 -2.10 -4.87 7.83
N ARG A 229 -2.20 -6.03 8.50
CA ARG A 229 -3.39 -6.88 8.49
C ARG A 229 -3.87 -7.12 9.90
N GLY A 230 -5.18 -7.28 10.04
CA GLY A 230 -5.81 -7.60 11.30
C GLY A 230 -7.08 -8.42 11.12
N LYS A 231 -7.64 -8.86 12.24
CA LYS A 231 -8.97 -9.46 12.30
C LYS A 231 -9.82 -8.58 13.18
N GLY A 232 -10.99 -8.19 12.72
CA GLY A 232 -11.81 -7.27 13.50
C GLY A 232 -13.09 -6.89 12.81
N THR A 233 -13.79 -5.96 13.45
CA THR A 233 -15.00 -5.36 12.93
C THR A 233 -14.69 -3.96 12.42
N ILE A 234 -15.16 -3.63 11.23
CA ILE A 234 -15.16 -2.26 10.70
C ILE A 234 -16.37 -1.53 11.30
N GLY A 235 -16.14 -0.46 12.05
CA GLY A 235 -17.19 0.32 12.71
C GLY A 235 -17.85 -0.40 13.89
N SER A 236 -19.14 -0.13 14.13
CA SER A 236 -19.91 -0.66 15.28
C SER A 236 -20.76 -1.90 14.95
N ASP A 237 -21.16 -2.07 13.69
CA ASP A 237 -22.29 -2.94 13.29
C ASP A 237 -21.87 -4.07 12.33
N GLY A 238 -20.69 -4.69 12.50
CA GLY A 238 -20.15 -5.69 11.56
C GLY A 238 -19.68 -7.01 12.18
N GLY A 239 -19.62 -8.06 11.34
CA GLY A 239 -19.01 -9.35 11.70
C GLY A 239 -17.49 -9.26 11.86
N ILE A 240 -16.88 -10.28 12.47
CA ILE A 240 -15.41 -10.38 12.52
C ILE A 240 -14.92 -10.79 11.13
N GLU A 241 -14.14 -9.92 10.51
CA GLU A 241 -13.56 -10.14 9.20
C GLU A 241 -12.04 -9.92 9.21
N GLU A 242 -11.37 -10.47 8.20
CA GLU A 242 -9.98 -10.12 7.92
C GLU A 242 -9.95 -8.78 7.17
N VAL A 243 -9.21 -7.84 7.73
CA VAL A 243 -9.11 -6.45 7.28
C VAL A 243 -7.65 -6.06 7.11
N VAL A 244 -7.40 -5.11 6.22
CA VAL A 244 -6.11 -4.46 6.04
C VAL A 244 -6.24 -2.98 6.33
N PHE A 245 -5.13 -2.33 6.62
CA PHE A 245 -5.08 -0.90 6.94
C PHE A 245 -3.75 -0.30 6.49
N ASP A 246 -3.71 1.02 6.44
CA ASP A 246 -2.54 1.82 6.06
C ASP A 246 -2.04 1.54 4.62
N PRO A 247 -2.89 1.77 3.59
CA PRO A 247 -2.52 1.54 2.20
C PRO A 247 -1.61 2.63 1.64
N SER A 248 -0.67 2.21 0.79
CA SER A 248 0.06 3.09 -0.13
C SER A 248 -0.28 2.71 -1.58
N ALA A 249 -1.55 2.91 -1.93
CA ALA A 249 -2.11 2.29 -3.12
C ALA A 249 -1.53 2.84 -4.42
N CYS A 250 -1.44 1.97 -5.42
CA CYS A 250 -1.13 2.39 -6.79
C CYS A 250 -1.74 1.40 -7.79
N TYR A 251 -1.91 1.85 -9.03
CA TYR A 251 -2.23 0.99 -10.16
C TYR A 251 -0.95 0.34 -10.65
N ALA A 252 -0.85 -0.97 -10.44
CA ALA A 252 0.36 -1.75 -10.65
C ALA A 252 0.01 -3.13 -11.21
N HIS A 253 1.05 -3.91 -11.50
CA HIS A 253 0.91 -5.35 -11.73
C HIS A 253 0.50 -6.04 -10.42
N SER A 254 -0.48 -6.95 -10.45
CA SER A 254 -0.99 -7.62 -9.23
C SER A 254 0.07 -8.39 -8.43
N GLU A 255 1.07 -8.96 -9.11
CA GLU A 255 2.14 -9.71 -8.43
C GLU A 255 3.07 -8.78 -7.62
N TYR A 256 2.99 -7.47 -7.84
CA TYR A 256 3.77 -6.48 -7.13
C TYR A 256 3.54 -6.53 -5.61
N GLU A 257 2.31 -6.81 -5.17
CA GLU A 257 1.98 -6.94 -3.75
C GLU A 257 2.70 -8.13 -3.09
N PHE A 258 2.94 -9.22 -3.83
CA PHE A 258 3.62 -10.41 -3.29
C PHE A 258 5.07 -10.14 -2.90
N GLY A 259 5.67 -9.07 -3.42
CA GLY A 259 6.98 -8.59 -2.97
C GLY A 259 6.98 -8.18 -1.51
N ILE A 260 5.96 -7.43 -1.07
CA ILE A 260 5.84 -6.96 0.32
C ILE A 260 5.16 -7.99 1.23
N MET A 261 4.22 -8.76 0.70
CA MET A 261 3.54 -9.82 1.46
C MET A 261 4.48 -10.94 1.89
N GLY A 262 5.61 -11.15 1.20
CA GLY A 262 6.64 -12.11 1.61
C GLY A 262 7.44 -11.68 2.84
N MET A 263 7.38 -10.41 3.24
CA MET A 263 8.19 -9.86 4.33
C MET A 263 7.67 -10.28 5.72
N PHE A 264 8.58 -10.32 6.70
CA PHE A 264 8.28 -10.47 8.14
C PHE A 264 7.32 -11.62 8.49
N GLY A 265 7.60 -12.83 7.98
CA GLY A 265 6.86 -14.05 8.30
C GLY A 265 5.68 -14.37 7.38
N GLY A 266 5.33 -13.46 6.46
CA GLY A 266 4.46 -13.72 5.32
C GLY A 266 2.99 -14.08 5.61
N PHE A 267 2.29 -14.53 4.56
CA PHE A 267 0.88 -14.92 4.56
C PHE A 267 0.65 -16.44 4.54
N GLY A 268 1.73 -17.23 4.51
CA GLY A 268 1.67 -18.70 4.48
C GLY A 268 1.28 -19.27 3.11
N ALA A 269 1.55 -20.56 2.91
CA ALA A 269 1.30 -21.23 1.63
C ALA A 269 -0.21 -21.31 1.28
N GLY A 270 -1.07 -21.56 2.27
CA GLY A 270 -2.52 -21.67 2.06
C GLY A 270 -3.16 -20.39 1.51
N PHE A 271 -2.68 -19.21 1.95
CA PHE A 271 -3.15 -17.93 1.41
C PHE A 271 -2.84 -17.81 -0.08
N ASN A 272 -1.61 -18.18 -0.47
CA ASN A 272 -1.19 -18.09 -1.87
C ASN A 272 -2.03 -19.03 -2.74
N GLU A 273 -2.25 -20.27 -2.29
CA GLU A 273 -3.08 -21.26 -3.00
C GLU A 273 -4.52 -20.78 -3.20
N GLU A 274 -5.16 -20.22 -2.17
CA GLU A 274 -6.49 -19.63 -2.26
C GLU A 274 -6.52 -18.45 -3.24
N TYR A 275 -5.52 -17.57 -3.19
CA TYR A 275 -5.43 -16.43 -4.11
C TYR A 275 -5.29 -16.88 -5.57
N TRP A 276 -4.41 -17.84 -5.84
CA TRP A 276 -4.18 -18.35 -7.20
C TRP A 276 -5.38 -19.10 -7.75
N THR A 277 -6.22 -19.68 -6.89
CA THR A 277 -7.47 -20.32 -7.30
C THR A 277 -8.46 -19.32 -7.91
N VAL A 278 -8.43 -18.06 -7.46
CA VAL A 278 -9.35 -17.02 -7.94
C VAL A 278 -8.76 -16.25 -9.13
N LYS A 279 -7.50 -15.80 -9.03
CA LYS A 279 -6.89 -14.90 -10.01
C LYS A 279 -6.03 -15.62 -11.07
N GLY A 280 -5.50 -16.79 -10.75
CA GLY A 280 -4.48 -17.46 -11.56
C GLY A 280 -3.10 -16.79 -11.48
N LYS A 281 -2.05 -17.53 -11.85
CA LYS A 281 -0.67 -17.01 -11.93
C LYS A 281 -0.40 -16.43 -13.32
N ASP A 282 0.29 -15.29 -13.39
CA ASP A 282 0.63 -14.69 -14.67
C ASP A 282 1.78 -15.46 -15.35
N GLU A 283 1.70 -15.55 -16.67
CA GLU A 283 2.66 -16.26 -17.51
C GLU A 283 3.85 -15.34 -17.86
N PRO A 284 5.10 -15.85 -17.87
CA PRO A 284 5.49 -17.24 -17.62
C PRO A 284 5.52 -17.61 -16.12
N VAL A 285 4.86 -18.70 -15.72
CA VAL A 285 4.82 -19.14 -14.30
C VAL A 285 6.21 -19.48 -13.76
N ALA A 286 7.13 -19.94 -14.61
CA ALA A 286 8.50 -20.29 -14.22
C ALA A 286 9.32 -19.07 -13.71
N GLU A 287 8.95 -17.86 -14.12
CA GLU A 287 9.62 -16.62 -13.75
C GLU A 287 8.94 -15.91 -12.57
N TRP A 288 7.81 -16.44 -12.08
CA TRP A 288 7.05 -15.85 -10.96
C TRP A 288 7.92 -15.59 -9.73
N GLU A 289 8.76 -16.55 -9.35
CA GLU A 289 9.62 -16.41 -8.18
C GLU A 289 10.70 -15.33 -8.40
N ASP A 290 11.20 -15.16 -9.62
CA ASP A 290 12.15 -14.09 -9.92
C ASP A 290 11.47 -12.71 -9.89
N ARG A 291 10.22 -12.61 -10.37
CA ARG A 291 9.41 -11.38 -10.27
C ARG A 291 9.10 -11.05 -8.81
N ARG A 292 8.72 -12.05 -7.99
CA ARG A 292 8.50 -11.89 -6.55
C ARG A 292 9.74 -11.32 -5.86
N VAL A 293 10.90 -11.92 -6.12
CA VAL A 293 12.19 -11.47 -5.57
C VAL A 293 12.57 -10.08 -6.08
N LEU A 294 12.29 -9.77 -7.35
CA LEU A 294 12.47 -8.43 -7.93
C LEU A 294 11.63 -7.39 -7.19
N TYR A 295 10.38 -7.70 -6.84
CA TYR A 295 9.53 -6.77 -6.09
C TYR A 295 9.94 -6.67 -4.62
N GLU A 296 10.29 -7.79 -3.99
CA GLU A 296 10.70 -7.86 -2.58
C GLU A 296 11.90 -6.96 -2.28
N PHE A 297 12.97 -6.99 -3.10
CA PHE A 297 14.15 -6.19 -2.77
C PHE A 297 13.90 -4.68 -2.84
N ARG A 298 12.99 -4.23 -3.70
CA ARG A 298 12.59 -2.83 -3.77
C ARG A 298 11.91 -2.40 -2.47
N TYR A 299 10.98 -3.20 -1.96
CA TYR A 299 10.22 -2.89 -0.74
C TYR A 299 11.02 -3.12 0.55
N HIS A 300 11.61 -4.30 0.70
CA HIS A 300 12.28 -4.69 1.93
C HIS A 300 13.67 -4.09 2.04
N HIS A 301 14.47 -4.11 0.97
CA HIS A 301 15.89 -3.78 1.08
C HIS A 301 16.18 -2.33 0.68
N LEU A 302 15.67 -1.84 -0.45
CA LEU A 302 15.93 -0.48 -0.90
C LEU A 302 15.14 0.58 -0.11
N ASN A 303 13.85 0.34 0.17
CA ASN A 303 13.08 1.31 0.97
C ASN A 303 13.60 1.40 2.41
N HIS A 304 13.89 0.26 3.05
CA HIS A 304 14.47 0.27 4.40
C HIS A 304 15.89 0.83 4.41
N TYR A 305 16.69 0.63 3.36
CA TYR A 305 17.99 1.31 3.24
C TYR A 305 17.83 2.83 3.12
N ALA A 306 16.86 3.32 2.33
CA ALA A 306 16.60 4.75 2.21
C ALA A 306 16.21 5.39 3.55
N MET A 307 15.42 4.68 4.37
CA MET A 307 14.92 5.16 5.66
C MET A 307 15.89 4.93 6.83
N PHE A 308 16.47 3.73 6.96
CA PHE A 308 17.24 3.31 8.14
C PHE A 308 18.74 3.11 7.86
N GLY A 309 19.16 3.10 6.59
CA GLY A 309 20.54 2.85 6.19
C GLY A 309 21.03 1.44 6.52
N GLY A 310 22.35 1.29 6.66
CA GLY A 310 22.98 0.10 7.25
C GLY A 310 22.86 -1.23 6.45
N GLY A 311 22.68 -2.33 7.18
CA GLY A 311 22.81 -3.73 6.69
C GLY A 311 21.78 -4.18 5.64
N TYR A 312 20.78 -3.36 5.32
CA TYR A 312 19.79 -3.68 4.28
C TYR A 312 20.37 -3.60 2.86
N LYS A 313 21.45 -2.83 2.69
CA LYS A 313 22.17 -2.66 1.42
C LYS A 313 22.69 -3.98 0.86
N SER A 314 23.36 -4.79 1.67
CA SER A 314 23.97 -6.04 1.21
C SER A 314 22.92 -7.05 0.74
N GLY A 315 21.72 -7.05 1.33
CA GLY A 315 20.57 -7.83 0.87
C GLY A 315 20.08 -7.38 -0.51
N ALA A 316 19.90 -6.07 -0.73
CA ALA A 316 19.55 -5.53 -2.04
C ALA A 316 20.59 -5.91 -3.12
N GLU A 317 21.88 -5.71 -2.81
CA GLU A 317 22.95 -6.02 -3.76
C GLU A 317 23.00 -7.50 -4.13
N SER A 318 22.85 -8.40 -3.16
CA SER A 318 22.87 -9.84 -3.39
C SER A 318 21.76 -10.27 -4.34
N ILE A 319 20.54 -9.77 -4.11
CA ILE A 319 19.37 -10.05 -4.95
C ILE A 319 19.59 -9.49 -6.37
N MET A 320 20.00 -8.23 -6.48
CA MET A 320 20.27 -7.61 -7.80
C MET A 320 21.33 -8.37 -8.57
N ARG A 321 22.46 -8.74 -7.94
CA ARG A 321 23.51 -9.53 -8.60
C ARG A 321 23.01 -10.89 -9.08
N LYS A 322 22.16 -11.57 -8.31
CA LYS A 322 21.56 -12.85 -8.72
C LYS A 322 20.68 -12.69 -9.95
N LEU A 323 19.82 -11.67 -9.97
CA LEU A 323 18.92 -11.40 -11.10
C LEU A 323 19.70 -10.93 -12.34
N ILE A 324 20.68 -10.04 -12.17
CA ILE A 324 21.57 -9.59 -13.25
C ILE A 324 22.35 -10.78 -13.81
N LYS A 325 22.84 -11.71 -12.99
CA LYS A 325 23.52 -12.91 -13.50
C LYS A 325 22.58 -13.81 -14.31
N LYS A 326 21.31 -13.89 -13.94
CA LYS A 326 20.34 -14.76 -14.62
C LYS A 326 19.80 -14.14 -15.92
N TYR A 327 19.62 -12.83 -15.95
CA TYR A 327 18.92 -12.12 -17.03
C TYR A 327 19.78 -11.08 -17.78
N GLY A 328 20.97 -10.79 -17.28
CA GLY A 328 21.89 -9.78 -17.83
C GLY A 328 22.80 -10.30 -18.93
N ASP A 329 23.05 -11.61 -18.97
CA ASP A 329 23.74 -12.24 -20.10
C ASP A 329 22.70 -12.56 -21.17
N GLY A 330 22.67 -11.74 -22.23
CA GLY A 330 21.71 -11.83 -23.31
C GLY A 330 21.63 -13.24 -23.91
N THR A 331 20.56 -13.95 -23.57
CA THR A 331 20.03 -15.11 -24.29
C THR A 331 18.52 -14.98 -24.42
#